data_AF-A0A844KLL3-F1
#
_entry.id   AF-A0A844KLL3-F1
#
_cell.length_a   1.000
_cell.length_b   1.000
_cell.length_c   1.000
_cell.angle_alpha   90.00
_cell.angle_beta   90.00
_cell.angle_gamma   90.00
#
_symmetry.space_group_name_H-M   'P 1'
#
loop_
_entity.id
_entity.type
_entity.pdbx_description
1 polymer ?
#
loop_
_entity_poly.entity_id
_entity_poly.type
_entity_poly.pdbx_seq_one_letter_code
_entity_poly.pdbx_strand_id
1 'polypeptide(L)'
;MDWNLFWSAFGAIGGTLGAVATTAAVVVALWQTKYSQKKIIKLAFSDNFQLYNPNTGESVKFIGISVTNTGNRKVIIRTWGVRLKEGSAIVMPPLDANGIEKMAYTKLPQTLDLEESIDLQWQKDKFQLFLEANEDNIEKSKPLVFYVNDSTGKQYTVKTKKNASYYFK
;
A
#
# COMPACT_ATOMS: atom_id res chain seq x y z
N MET A 1 -65.93 -18.72 10.36
CA MET A 1 -64.49 -18.47 10.24
C MET A 1 -64.06 -17.73 11.49
N ASP A 2 -63.17 -18.32 12.29
CA ASP A 2 -62.86 -17.82 13.63
C ASP A 2 -61.93 -16.60 13.54
N TRP A 3 -62.50 -15.40 13.65
CA TRP A 3 -61.85 -14.12 13.34
C TRP A 3 -60.61 -13.86 14.21
N ASN A 4 -60.62 -14.34 15.45
CA ASN A 4 -59.46 -14.26 16.36
C ASN A 4 -58.30 -15.16 15.94
N LEU A 5 -58.60 -16.31 15.31
CA LEU A 5 -57.61 -17.26 14.81
C LEU A 5 -56.95 -16.73 13.53
N PHE A 6 -57.72 -16.01 12.70
CA PHE A 6 -57.20 -15.24 11.56
C PHE A 6 -56.22 -14.14 12.02
N TRP A 7 -56.63 -13.21 12.89
CA TRP A 7 -55.74 -12.12 13.32
C TRP A 7 -54.51 -12.58 14.10
N SER A 8 -54.61 -13.66 14.89
CA SER A 8 -53.46 -14.25 15.56
C SER A 8 -52.48 -14.88 14.56
N ALA A 9 -52.97 -15.61 13.56
CA ALA A 9 -52.14 -16.18 12.50
C ALA A 9 -51.50 -15.08 11.63
N PHE A 10 -52.22 -14.02 11.29
CA PHE A 10 -51.70 -12.87 10.56
C PHE A 10 -50.66 -12.08 11.37
N GLY A 11 -50.87 -11.89 12.67
CA GLY A 11 -49.90 -11.28 13.58
C GLY A 11 -48.63 -12.11 13.73
N ALA A 12 -48.77 -13.44 13.81
CA ALA A 12 -47.62 -14.36 13.85
C ALA A 12 -46.82 -14.34 12.54
N ILE A 13 -47.48 -14.41 11.38
CA ILE A 13 -46.83 -14.32 10.07
C ILE A 13 -46.17 -12.94 9.88
N GLY A 14 -46.85 -11.85 10.24
CA GLY A 14 -46.30 -10.50 10.22
C GLY A 14 -45.09 -10.32 11.14
N GLY A 15 -45.12 -10.93 12.32
CA GLY A 15 -44.00 -10.97 13.26
C GLY A 15 -42.79 -11.74 12.72
N THR A 16 -43.01 -12.91 12.10
CA THR A 16 -41.92 -13.70 11.48
C THR A 16 -41.32 -13.00 10.27
N LEU A 17 -42.13 -12.39 9.40
CA LEU A 17 -41.65 -11.59 8.26
C LEU A 17 -40.87 -10.35 8.72
N GLY A 18 -41.35 -9.68 9.78
CA GLY A 18 -40.64 -8.57 10.42
C GLY A 18 -39.28 -9.01 10.97
N ALA A 19 -39.22 -10.14 11.67
CA ALA A 19 -37.97 -10.68 12.22
C ALA A 19 -36.96 -11.07 11.12
N VAL A 20 -37.42 -11.64 10.01
CA VAL A 20 -36.58 -11.93 8.84
C VAL A 20 -36.06 -10.64 8.21
N ALA A 21 -36.90 -9.61 8.05
CA ALA A 21 -36.49 -8.31 7.53
C ALA A 21 -35.44 -7.63 8.42
N THR A 22 -35.63 -7.63 9.75
CA THR A 22 -34.66 -7.09 10.70
C THR A 22 -33.34 -7.87 10.63
N THR A 23 -33.39 -9.19 10.56
CA THR A 23 -32.18 -10.03 10.46
C THR A 23 -31.43 -9.74 9.17
N ALA A 24 -32.12 -9.63 8.03
CA ALA A 24 -31.53 -9.25 6.76
C ALA A 24 -30.88 -7.86 6.81
N ALA A 25 -31.56 -6.87 7.42
CA ALA A 25 -31.02 -5.53 7.59
C ALA A 25 -29.73 -5.52 8.42
N VAL A 26 -29.67 -6.28 9.52
CA VAL A 26 -28.46 -6.42 10.34
C VAL A 26 -27.32 -7.07 9.56
N VAL A 27 -27.60 -8.13 8.79
CA VAL A 27 -26.60 -8.77 7.94
C VAL A 27 -26.04 -7.79 6.91
N VAL A 28 -26.90 -7.03 6.24
CA VAL A 28 -26.48 -6.00 5.28
C VAL A 28 -25.68 -4.90 5.98
N ALA A 29 -26.08 -4.46 7.16
CA ALA A 29 -25.35 -3.45 7.93
C ALA A 29 -23.94 -3.93 8.34
N LEU A 30 -23.81 -5.19 8.78
CA LEU A 30 -22.50 -5.79 9.08
C LEU A 30 -21.65 -5.93 7.82
N TRP A 31 -22.26 -6.30 6.69
CA TRP A 31 -21.56 -6.37 5.40
C TRP A 31 -21.08 -4.99 4.93
N GLN A 32 -21.93 -3.97 5.00
CA GLN A 32 -21.57 -2.58 4.70
C GLN A 32 -20.45 -2.08 5.62
N THR A 33 -20.52 -2.39 6.91
CA THR A 33 -19.48 -2.04 7.89
C THR A 33 -18.15 -2.69 7.53
N LYS A 34 -18.16 -4.00 7.24
CA LYS A 34 -16.97 -4.74 6.81
C LYS A 34 -16.40 -4.21 5.49
N TYR A 35 -17.28 -3.87 4.55
CA TYR A 35 -16.91 -3.32 3.24
C TYR A 35 -16.27 -1.92 3.38
N SER A 36 -16.86 -1.03 4.18
CA SER A 36 -16.34 0.31 4.47
C SER A 36 -14.97 0.27 5.16
N GLN A 37 -14.72 -0.74 6.00
CA GLN A 37 -13.42 -0.89 6.68
C GLN A 37 -12.38 -1.65 5.85
N LYS A 38 -12.69 -2.03 4.60
CA LYS A 38 -11.79 -2.81 3.75
C LYS A 38 -10.55 -1.97 3.37
N LYS A 39 -9.40 -2.38 3.87
CA LYS A 39 -8.09 -1.81 3.55
C LYS A 39 -7.45 -2.54 2.38
N ILE A 40 -7.13 -1.81 1.31
CA ILE A 40 -6.41 -2.34 0.14
C ILE A 40 -5.32 -1.33 -0.22
N ILE A 41 -4.08 -1.79 -0.30
CA ILE A 41 -2.96 -1.00 -0.76
C ILE A 41 -2.42 -1.68 -2.02
N LYS A 42 -2.31 -0.92 -3.09
CA LYS A 42 -1.69 -1.35 -4.33
C LYS A 42 -0.28 -0.79 -4.39
N LEU A 43 0.67 -1.65 -4.71
CA LEU A 43 2.07 -1.27 -4.92
C LEU A 43 2.42 -1.40 -6.40
N ALA A 44 3.10 -0.41 -6.95
CA ALA A 44 3.62 -0.43 -8.31
C ALA A 44 5.10 -0.06 -8.32
N PHE A 45 5.94 -0.95 -8.85
CA PHE A 45 7.38 -0.69 -8.96
C PHE A 45 7.72 0.10 -10.23
N SER A 46 8.64 1.07 -10.09
CA SER A 46 9.15 1.90 -11.18
C SER A 46 10.67 2.08 -11.08
N ASP A 47 11.38 1.91 -12.21
CA ASP A 47 12.83 2.11 -12.36
C ASP A 47 13.19 3.07 -13.50
N ASN A 48 12.19 3.81 -14.00
CA ASN A 48 12.34 4.74 -15.13
C ASN A 48 11.94 6.18 -14.77
N PHE A 49 11.81 6.50 -13.49
CA PHE A 49 11.46 7.85 -13.05
C PHE A 49 12.69 8.77 -13.16
N GLN A 50 12.52 9.95 -13.75
CA GLN A 50 13.57 10.95 -13.86
C GLN A 50 13.00 12.31 -13.51
N LEU A 51 13.61 13.00 -12.54
CA LEU A 51 13.31 14.41 -12.29
C LEU A 51 14.20 15.25 -13.19
N TYR A 52 13.57 16.12 -13.97
CA TYR A 52 14.23 17.05 -14.85
C TYR A 52 14.08 18.47 -14.31
N ASN A 53 15.18 19.18 -14.16
CA ASN A 53 15.16 20.59 -13.81
C ASN A 53 15.13 21.42 -15.10
N PRO A 54 14.00 22.10 -15.41
CA PRO A 54 13.88 22.87 -16.63
C PRO A 54 14.82 24.07 -16.68
N ASN A 55 15.31 24.56 -15.52
CA ASN A 55 16.15 25.75 -15.45
C ASN A 55 17.64 25.43 -15.61
N THR A 56 18.09 24.25 -15.16
CA THR A 56 19.52 23.84 -15.23
C THR A 56 19.79 22.77 -16.28
N GLY A 57 18.76 22.12 -16.82
CA GLY A 57 18.90 20.96 -17.71
C GLY A 57 19.35 19.68 -17.01
N GLU A 58 19.53 19.71 -15.68
CA GLU A 58 19.93 18.55 -14.91
C GLU A 58 18.81 17.51 -14.85
N SER A 59 19.19 16.23 -14.91
CA SER A 59 18.27 15.12 -14.72
C SER A 59 18.81 14.14 -13.70
N VAL A 60 17.95 13.72 -12.77
CA VAL A 60 18.30 12.73 -11.74
C VAL A 60 17.35 11.55 -11.87
N LYS A 61 17.92 10.34 -11.94
CA LYS A 61 17.17 9.09 -12.10
C LYS A 61 16.82 8.50 -10.74
N PHE A 62 15.59 8.03 -10.60
CA PHE A 62 15.08 7.41 -9.39
C PHE A 62 14.53 6.01 -9.67
N ILE A 63 14.60 5.20 -8.63
CA ILE A 63 13.96 3.89 -8.53
C ILE A 63 13.09 3.89 -7.29
N GLY A 64 11.95 3.22 -7.34
CA GLY A 64 11.04 3.25 -6.22
C GLY A 64 9.74 2.51 -6.46
N ILE A 65 8.80 2.80 -5.57
CA ILE A 65 7.47 2.23 -5.59
C ILE A 65 6.42 3.33 -5.41
N SER A 66 5.34 3.23 -6.16
CA SER A 66 4.13 3.99 -5.90
C SER A 66 3.23 3.18 -4.97
N VAL A 67 2.69 3.83 -3.96
CA VAL A 67 1.80 3.26 -2.94
C VAL A 67 0.46 3.95 -3.05
N THR A 68 -0.54 3.22 -3.56
CA THR A 68 -1.89 3.75 -3.76
C THR A 68 -2.86 3.11 -2.78
N ASN A 69 -3.65 3.93 -2.08
CA ASN A 69 -4.74 3.44 -1.25
C ASN A 69 -5.99 3.18 -2.10
N THR A 70 -6.23 1.92 -2.45
CA THR A 70 -7.43 1.50 -3.19
C THR A 70 -8.49 0.87 -2.27
N GLY A 71 -8.36 1.09 -0.96
CA GLY A 71 -9.33 0.67 0.04
C GLY A 71 -10.38 1.74 0.31
N ASN A 72 -11.27 1.42 1.26
CA ASN A 72 -12.40 2.28 1.64
C ASN A 72 -12.14 3.06 2.94
N ARG A 73 -10.88 3.09 3.40
CA ARG A 73 -10.46 3.83 4.59
C ARG A 73 -9.06 4.41 4.42
N LYS A 74 -8.78 5.47 5.16
CA LYS A 74 -7.44 6.07 5.24
C LYS A 74 -6.42 5.04 5.75
N VAL A 75 -5.21 5.11 5.20
CA VAL A 75 -4.08 4.27 5.60
C VAL A 75 -2.90 5.14 5.96
N ILE A 76 -2.09 4.71 6.92
CA ILE A 76 -0.86 5.41 7.28
C ILE A 76 0.29 4.51 6.89
N ILE A 77 1.14 4.99 5.99
CA ILE A 77 2.38 4.34 5.60
C ILE A 77 3.46 4.75 6.59
N ARG A 78 4.13 3.79 7.22
CA ARG A 78 5.14 4.05 8.25
C ARG A 78 6.56 3.94 7.72
N THR A 79 6.86 2.85 7.05
CA THR A 79 8.21 2.56 6.57
C THR A 79 8.14 1.81 5.25
N TRP A 80 9.24 1.84 4.52
CA TRP A 80 9.41 1.05 3.33
C TRP A 80 10.87 0.63 3.20
N GLY A 81 11.14 -0.33 2.33
CA GLY A 81 12.50 -0.73 2.02
C GLY A 81 12.58 -1.97 1.17
N VAL A 82 13.70 -2.69 1.29
CA VAL A 82 14.03 -3.85 0.46
C VAL A 82 14.24 -5.08 1.36
N ARG A 83 13.65 -6.21 0.98
CA ARG A 83 13.93 -7.50 1.65
C ARG A 83 15.27 -8.05 1.18
N LEU A 84 16.02 -8.56 2.12
CA LEU A 84 17.30 -9.23 1.90
C LEU A 84 17.14 -10.73 2.18
N LYS A 85 18.18 -11.53 1.91
CA LYS A 85 18.21 -12.95 2.32
C LYS A 85 18.07 -13.06 3.84
N GLU A 86 18.83 -12.24 4.55
CA GLU A 86 18.81 -12.15 6.00
C GLU A 86 18.17 -10.82 6.41
N GLY A 87 16.86 -10.84 6.68
CA GLY A 87 16.12 -9.69 7.18
C GLY A 87 15.70 -8.68 6.09
N SER A 88 15.82 -7.40 6.42
CA SER A 88 15.32 -6.31 5.58
C SER A 88 16.07 -5.01 5.85
N ALA A 89 16.33 -4.25 4.80
CA ALA A 89 16.82 -2.88 4.90
C ALA A 89 15.63 -1.91 4.85
N ILE A 90 15.62 -0.91 5.73
CA ILE A 90 14.67 0.21 5.69
C ILE A 90 15.35 1.36 4.94
N VAL A 91 14.64 1.97 4.00
CA VAL A 91 15.14 3.17 3.32
C VAL A 91 14.84 4.37 4.19
N MET A 92 15.90 5.04 4.65
CA MET A 92 15.81 6.29 5.40
C MET A 92 16.08 7.48 4.47
N PRO A 93 15.41 8.63 4.68
CA PRO A 93 15.76 9.85 3.96
C PRO A 93 17.22 10.23 4.29
N PRO A 94 18.03 10.66 3.31
CA PRO A 94 19.39 11.11 3.56
C PRO A 94 19.36 12.35 4.46
N LEU A 95 20.26 12.40 5.46
CA LEU A 95 20.38 13.54 6.37
C LEU A 95 20.92 14.80 5.67
N ASP A 96 21.61 14.61 4.56
CA ASP A 96 22.33 15.60 3.76
C ASP A 96 21.66 15.91 2.42
N ALA A 97 20.44 15.39 2.17
CA ALA A 97 19.72 15.60 0.92
C ALA A 97 19.45 17.10 0.65
N ASN A 98 19.93 17.60 -0.50
CA ASN A 98 19.80 19.00 -0.91
C ASN A 98 19.18 19.13 -2.32
N GLY A 99 18.59 20.29 -2.60
CA GLY A 99 18.06 20.60 -3.94
C GLY A 99 17.00 19.61 -4.44
N ILE A 100 17.18 19.13 -5.68
CA ILE A 100 16.26 18.20 -6.37
C ILE A 100 16.12 16.87 -5.63
N GLU A 101 17.20 16.41 -5.00
CA GLU A 101 17.20 15.16 -4.24
C GLU A 101 16.22 15.23 -3.07
N LYS A 102 16.22 16.33 -2.31
CA LYS A 102 15.30 16.54 -1.19
C LYS A 102 13.83 16.57 -1.62
N MET A 103 13.53 17.07 -2.82
CA MET A 103 12.17 17.15 -3.35
C MET A 103 11.60 15.77 -3.71
N ALA A 104 12.46 14.80 -4.03
CA ALA A 104 12.04 13.45 -4.39
C ALA A 104 11.69 12.56 -3.18
N TYR A 105 12.23 12.88 -2.00
CA TYR A 105 12.02 12.07 -0.80
C TYR A 105 10.69 12.39 -0.12
N THR A 106 9.79 11.42 -0.13
CA THR A 106 8.56 11.46 0.66
C THR A 106 8.87 11.24 2.13
N LYS A 107 8.47 12.21 2.98
CA LYS A 107 8.58 12.09 4.44
C LYS A 107 7.57 11.06 4.95
N LEU A 108 8.05 10.09 5.73
CA LEU A 108 7.23 9.10 6.42
C LEU A 108 7.28 9.34 7.95
N PRO A 109 6.23 8.98 8.70
CA PRO A 109 4.98 8.39 8.25
C PRO A 109 4.08 9.37 7.47
N GLN A 110 3.32 8.85 6.51
CA GLN A 110 2.40 9.63 5.66
C GLN A 110 1.01 9.00 5.66
N THR A 111 -0.02 9.82 5.85
CA THR A 111 -1.42 9.40 5.71
C THR A 111 -1.83 9.49 4.25
N LEU A 112 -2.48 8.44 3.75
CA LEU A 112 -3.11 8.40 2.43
C LEU A 112 -4.62 8.31 2.62
N ASP A 113 -5.33 9.26 2.03
CA ASP A 113 -6.77 9.21 1.88
C ASP A 113 -7.16 8.20 0.78
N LEU A 114 -8.46 8.05 0.53
CA LEU A 114 -8.94 7.10 -0.48
C LEU A 114 -8.48 7.56 -1.86
N GLU A 115 -8.01 6.61 -2.68
CA GLU A 115 -7.50 6.83 -4.04
C GLU A 115 -6.23 7.69 -4.12
N GLU A 116 -5.71 8.19 -3.00
CA GLU A 116 -4.43 8.88 -2.97
C GLU A 116 -3.26 7.91 -3.19
N SER A 117 -2.23 8.45 -3.84
CA SER A 117 -0.97 7.75 -4.10
C SER A 117 0.20 8.60 -3.64
N ILE A 118 1.23 7.93 -3.13
CA ILE A 118 2.55 8.54 -2.89
C ILE A 118 3.61 7.73 -3.60
N ASP A 119 4.65 8.42 -4.03
CA ASP A 119 5.83 7.77 -4.56
C ASP A 119 6.92 7.73 -3.49
N LEU A 120 7.44 6.54 -3.24
CA LEU A 120 8.57 6.30 -2.36
C LEU A 120 9.77 6.00 -3.25
N GLN A 121 10.64 7.00 -3.36
CA GLN A 121 11.69 7.03 -4.36
C GLN A 121 13.07 7.08 -3.71
N TRP A 122 14.04 6.52 -4.43
CA TRP A 122 15.44 6.53 -4.08
C TRP A 122 16.26 6.84 -5.33
N GLN A 123 17.24 7.73 -5.21
CA GLN A 123 18.16 8.01 -6.31
C GLN A 123 18.89 6.74 -6.74
N LYS A 124 18.99 6.54 -8.06
CA LYS A 124 19.55 5.32 -8.64
C LYS A 124 20.99 5.05 -8.19
N ASP A 125 21.83 6.10 -8.10
CA ASP A 125 23.23 5.95 -7.71
C ASP A 125 23.35 5.51 -6.24
N LYS A 126 22.52 6.09 -5.36
CA LYS A 126 22.46 5.71 -3.94
C LYS A 126 21.91 4.29 -3.76
N PHE A 127 20.97 3.90 -4.61
CA PHE A 127 20.47 2.53 -4.65
C PHE A 127 21.54 1.53 -5.09
N GLN A 128 22.38 1.87 -6.08
CA GLN A 128 23.51 1.02 -6.49
C GLN A 128 24.50 0.82 -5.34
N LEU A 129 24.87 1.90 -4.62
CA LEU A 129 25.72 1.80 -3.43
C LEU A 129 25.14 0.84 -2.38
N PHE A 130 23.82 0.87 -2.20
CA PHE A 130 23.14 -0.08 -1.31
C PHE A 130 23.24 -1.53 -1.80
N LEU A 131 23.07 -1.76 -3.11
CA LEU A 131 23.20 -3.10 -3.68
C LEU A 131 24.61 -3.65 -3.49
N GLU A 132 25.64 -2.84 -3.74
CA GLU A 132 27.05 -3.19 -3.53
C GLU A 132 27.32 -3.51 -2.05
N ALA A 133 26.86 -2.66 -1.13
CA ALA A 133 27.03 -2.87 0.31
C ALA A 133 26.29 -4.10 0.85
N ASN A 134 25.31 -4.62 0.13
CA ASN A 134 24.49 -5.77 0.53
C ASN A 134 24.58 -6.93 -0.47
N GLU A 135 25.66 -6.99 -1.26
CA GLU A 135 25.80 -7.95 -2.36
C GLU A 135 25.62 -9.40 -1.91
N ASP A 136 26.28 -9.78 -0.81
CA ASP A 136 26.20 -11.14 -0.24
C ASP A 136 24.76 -11.50 0.20
N ASN A 137 24.01 -10.49 0.64
CA ASN A 137 22.63 -10.59 1.11
C ASN A 137 21.58 -10.46 0.00
N ILE A 138 22.00 -10.36 -1.25
CA ILE A 138 21.13 -10.23 -2.41
C ILE A 138 21.31 -11.42 -3.35
N GLU A 139 20.20 -11.99 -3.82
CA GLU A 139 20.26 -13.05 -4.82
C GLU A 139 20.16 -12.45 -6.23
N LYS A 140 21.32 -12.28 -6.89
CA LYS A 140 21.44 -11.61 -8.20
C LYS A 140 20.55 -12.22 -9.30
N SER A 141 20.23 -13.51 -9.21
CA SER A 141 19.39 -14.24 -10.16
C SER A 141 17.88 -14.02 -9.98
N LYS A 142 17.45 -13.38 -8.88
CA LYS A 142 16.03 -13.13 -8.57
C LYS A 142 15.69 -11.63 -8.60
N PRO A 143 14.41 -11.28 -8.82
CA PRO A 143 13.94 -9.91 -8.62
C PRO A 143 14.10 -9.47 -7.16
N LEU A 144 14.43 -8.20 -6.96
CA LEU A 144 14.42 -7.60 -5.62
C LEU A 144 12.97 -7.44 -5.15
N VAL A 145 12.77 -7.55 -3.84
CA VAL A 145 11.44 -7.42 -3.23
C VAL A 145 11.41 -6.15 -2.39
N PHE A 146 10.67 -5.15 -2.86
CA PHE A 146 10.36 -3.97 -2.09
C PHE A 146 9.19 -4.25 -1.16
N TYR A 147 9.20 -3.63 0.01
CA TYR A 147 8.10 -3.73 0.96
C TYR A 147 7.70 -2.37 1.53
N VAL A 148 6.44 -2.29 1.97
CA VAL A 148 5.86 -1.16 2.69
C VAL A 148 5.14 -1.69 3.93
N ASN A 149 5.40 -1.09 5.08
CA ASN A 149 4.67 -1.36 6.31
C ASN A 149 3.70 -0.22 6.60
N ASP A 150 2.48 -0.61 6.94
CA ASP A 150 1.47 0.32 7.39
C ASP A 150 1.44 0.48 8.91
N SER A 151 0.58 1.37 9.40
CA SER A 151 0.40 1.59 10.83
C SER A 151 -0.24 0.43 11.62
N THR A 152 -0.78 -0.57 10.92
CA THR A 152 -1.38 -1.77 11.52
C THR A 152 -0.39 -2.92 11.61
N GLY A 153 0.87 -2.70 11.20
CA GLY A 153 1.91 -3.73 11.16
C GLY A 153 1.81 -4.68 9.96
N LYS A 154 0.85 -4.45 9.04
CA LYS A 154 0.72 -5.26 7.84
C LYS A 154 1.73 -4.80 6.79
N GLN A 155 2.41 -5.78 6.22
CA GLN A 155 3.41 -5.59 5.18
C GLN A 155 2.83 -5.91 3.80
N TYR A 156 3.16 -5.06 2.84
CA TYR A 156 2.82 -5.21 1.42
C TYR A 156 4.13 -5.28 0.65
N THR A 157 4.17 -6.10 -0.42
CA THR A 157 5.40 -6.30 -1.18
C THR A 157 5.17 -6.20 -2.68
N VAL A 158 6.17 -5.71 -3.40
CA VAL A 158 6.21 -5.71 -4.86
C VAL A 158 7.60 -6.12 -5.34
N LYS A 159 7.65 -6.88 -6.44
CA LYS A 159 8.91 -7.31 -7.05
C LYS A 159 9.34 -6.32 -8.11
N THR A 160 10.64 -6.18 -8.29
CA THR A 160 11.20 -5.49 -9.46
C THR A 160 10.81 -6.22 -10.75
N LYS A 161 10.75 -5.48 -11.86
CA LYS A 161 10.46 -6.07 -13.18
C LYS A 161 11.61 -6.94 -13.71
N LYS A 162 12.84 -6.62 -13.28
CA LYS A 162 14.08 -7.29 -13.69
C LYS A 162 14.75 -7.93 -12.48
N ASN A 163 15.66 -8.87 -12.74
CA ASN A 163 16.48 -9.48 -11.69
C ASN A 163 17.44 -8.47 -11.08
N ALA A 164 17.86 -8.72 -9.84
CA ALA A 164 18.78 -7.87 -9.10
C ALA A 164 20.07 -7.59 -9.88
N SER A 165 20.61 -8.58 -10.60
CA SER A 165 21.80 -8.44 -11.47
C SER A 165 21.72 -7.28 -12.47
N TYR A 166 20.52 -6.90 -12.93
CA TYR A 166 20.35 -5.77 -13.84
C TYR A 166 20.74 -4.43 -13.20
N TYR A 167 20.59 -4.32 -11.88
CA TYR A 167 20.76 -3.08 -11.13
C TYR A 167 22.16 -2.93 -10.53
N PHE A 168 23.01 -3.97 -10.55
CA PHE A 168 24.43 -3.92 -10.15
C PHE A 168 25.35 -3.32 -11.25
N LYS A 169 24.82 -2.43 -12.09
CA LYS A 169 25.52 -1.85 -13.25
C LYS A 169 25.74 -0.37 -13.09
#